data_AF-A0A7X6THI1-F1
#
_entry.id   AF-A0A7X6THI1-F1
#
_cell.length_a   1.000
_cell.length_b   1.000
_cell.length_c   1.000
_cell.angle_alpha   90.00
_cell.angle_beta   90.00
_cell.angle_gamma   90.00
#
_symmetry.space_group_name_H-M   'P 1'
#
loop_
_entity.id
_entity.type
_entity.pdbx_description
1 polymer ?
#
loop_
_entity_poly.entity_id
_entity_poly.type
_entity_poly.pdbx_seq_one_letter_code
_entity_poly.pdbx_strand_id
1 'polypeptide(L)'
;MMVLVVVVLGLLAVRPAASGELQQKLSAESAIEQVAKRGVLRVGRDVFVPGAMKDKKGELIGLEIDIARRLAEDMGVKVEFVPTEWSGIIPSLIAGKFDLIIGGMTVTAERNLKINFTNPYYYTGQGLLANRKMTEGFAIADFNKPEVTLAARLGYTAAVAARAHFPKATLRLFDNEPAAVQEVRNGRVHGMVSNEPLPAHSAAAAPELLKAYPEQLVKEPIAMGVRKG
;
A
#
# COMPACT_ATOMS: atom_id res chain seq x y z
N MET A 1 -43.25 73.55 5.84
CA MET A 1 -43.06 72.53 4.78
C MET A 1 -42.08 71.50 5.29
N MET A 2 -42.60 70.42 5.89
CA MET A 2 -41.79 69.35 6.49
C MET A 2 -42.43 68.03 6.06
N VAL A 3 -41.82 67.36 5.09
CA VAL A 3 -42.31 66.09 4.53
C VAL A 3 -41.71 64.95 5.34
N LEU A 4 -42.60 64.17 5.95
CA LEU A 4 -42.31 62.95 6.69
C LEU A 4 -42.05 61.82 5.68
N VAL A 5 -40.81 61.33 5.59
CA VAL A 5 -40.46 60.16 4.79
C VAL A 5 -40.59 58.92 5.68
N VAL A 6 -41.56 58.07 5.36
CA VAL A 6 -41.77 56.77 6.01
C VAL A 6 -40.77 55.76 5.40
N VAL A 7 -39.88 55.25 6.24
CA VAL A 7 -38.94 54.16 5.91
C VAL A 7 -39.69 52.83 6.04
N VAL A 8 -39.90 52.13 4.92
CA VAL A 8 -40.36 50.74 4.92
C VAL A 8 -39.13 49.83 4.82
N LEU A 9 -38.68 49.33 5.96
CA LEU A 9 -37.68 48.26 6.07
C LEU A 9 -38.34 46.91 5.77
N GLY A 10 -38.25 46.44 4.53
CA GLY A 10 -38.59 45.07 4.17
C GLY A 10 -37.53 44.11 4.69
N LEU A 11 -37.82 43.35 5.74
CA LEU A 11 -37.01 42.21 6.18
C LEU A 11 -37.08 41.10 5.11
N LEU A 12 -36.06 41.01 4.26
CA LEU A 12 -35.76 39.79 3.52
C LEU A 12 -35.13 38.79 4.49
N ALA A 13 -35.95 37.91 5.05
CA ALA A 13 -35.48 36.75 5.79
C ALA A 13 -34.79 35.78 4.82
N VAL A 14 -33.48 35.93 4.65
CA VAL A 14 -32.63 34.93 4.00
C VAL A 14 -32.61 33.70 4.90
N ARG A 15 -33.43 32.70 4.58
CA ARG A 15 -33.44 31.39 5.27
C ARG A 15 -32.07 30.72 5.10
N PRO A 16 -31.30 30.46 6.17
CA PRO A 16 -30.09 29.65 6.08
C PRO A 16 -30.49 28.16 6.14
N ALA A 17 -31.16 27.66 5.10
CA ALA A 17 -31.61 26.26 5.06
C ALA A 17 -30.92 25.43 3.96
N ALA A 18 -30.33 26.08 2.95
CA ALA A 18 -29.78 25.37 1.80
C ALA A 18 -28.34 24.85 1.98
N SER A 19 -27.58 25.36 2.96
CA SER A 19 -26.19 24.91 3.21
C SER A 19 -26.14 23.63 4.05
N GLY A 20 -27.03 23.49 5.03
CA GLY A 20 -27.15 22.28 5.85
C GLY A 20 -27.59 21.07 5.03
N GLU A 21 -28.60 21.23 4.19
CA GLU A 21 -29.08 20.15 3.30
C GLU A 21 -28.06 19.78 2.21
N LEU A 22 -27.25 20.73 1.71
CA LEU A 22 -26.16 20.43 0.78
C LEU A 22 -25.01 19.69 1.48
N GLN A 23 -24.63 20.10 2.69
CA GLN A 23 -23.63 19.40 3.51
C GLN A 23 -24.11 17.98 3.87
N GLN A 24 -25.41 17.83 4.14
CA GLN A 24 -26.09 16.57 4.49
C GLN A 24 -26.32 15.66 3.26
N LYS A 25 -26.47 16.25 2.06
CA LYS A 25 -26.46 15.55 0.76
C LYS A 25 -25.05 15.26 0.23
N LEU A 26 -24.05 16.04 0.59
CA LEU A 26 -22.64 15.78 0.26
C LEU A 26 -22.01 14.77 1.24
N SER A 27 -22.55 14.69 2.46
CA SER A 27 -22.37 13.54 3.34
C SER A 27 -23.24 12.33 2.97
N ALA A 28 -24.10 12.43 1.94
CA ALA A 28 -24.99 11.34 1.48
C ALA A 28 -24.26 10.34 0.58
N GLU A 29 -23.36 9.61 1.19
CA GLU A 29 -23.44 8.18 1.49
C GLU A 29 -22.02 7.92 1.96
N SER A 30 -21.83 7.60 3.25
CA SER A 30 -20.50 7.22 3.73
C SER A 30 -19.93 6.14 2.79
N ALA A 31 -18.61 6.05 2.62
CA ALA A 31 -18.03 5.01 1.75
C ALA A 31 -18.56 3.60 2.10
N ILE A 32 -18.89 3.38 3.37
CA ILE A 32 -19.52 2.17 3.89
C ILE A 32 -20.96 2.02 3.38
N GLU A 33 -21.79 3.05 3.42
CA GLU A 33 -23.15 3.03 2.87
C GLU A 33 -23.16 2.74 1.36
N GLN A 34 -22.23 3.34 0.60
CA GLN A 34 -22.11 3.08 -0.84
C GLN A 34 -21.76 1.60 -1.10
N VAL A 35 -20.88 1.02 -0.28
CA VAL A 35 -20.52 -0.40 -0.37
C VAL A 35 -21.71 -1.28 0.01
N ALA A 36 -22.40 -0.96 1.10
CA ALA A 36 -23.56 -1.71 1.58
C ALA A 36 -24.69 -1.73 0.55
N LYS A 37 -25.04 -0.57 -0.02
CA LYS A 37 -26.07 -0.43 -1.05
C LYS A 37 -25.73 -1.15 -2.34
N ARG A 38 -24.45 -1.12 -2.75
CA ARG A 38 -23.97 -1.85 -3.92
C ARG A 38 -23.87 -3.36 -3.67
N GLY A 39 -23.72 -3.77 -2.41
CA GLY A 39 -23.50 -5.17 -2.04
C GLY A 39 -22.12 -5.71 -2.45
N VAL A 40 -21.16 -4.85 -2.79
CA VAL A 40 -19.82 -5.22 -3.24
C VAL A 40 -18.75 -4.26 -2.70
N LEU A 41 -17.81 -4.81 -1.94
CA LEU A 41 -16.56 -4.16 -1.52
C LEU A 41 -15.49 -4.35 -2.60
N ARG A 42 -15.08 -3.27 -3.26
CA ARG A 42 -14.02 -3.29 -4.26
C ARG A 42 -12.67 -3.05 -3.58
N VAL A 43 -11.75 -3.98 -3.75
CA VAL A 43 -10.43 -3.97 -3.09
C VAL A 43 -9.35 -3.85 -4.15
N GLY A 44 -8.69 -2.69 -4.18
CA GLY A 44 -7.52 -2.47 -5.02
C GLY A 44 -6.35 -3.26 -4.46
N ARG A 45 -5.75 -4.11 -5.30
CA ARG A 45 -4.62 -4.95 -4.88
C ARG A 45 -3.59 -5.11 -5.98
N ASP A 46 -2.36 -5.13 -5.54
CA ASP A 46 -1.22 -5.51 -6.35
C ASP A 46 -0.78 -6.95 -6.03
N VAL A 47 0.15 -7.50 -6.81
CA VAL A 47 0.82 -8.75 -6.45
C VAL A 47 1.82 -8.47 -5.32
N PHE A 48 1.62 -9.12 -4.19
CA PHE A 48 2.46 -9.02 -3.01
C PHE A 48 2.70 -10.41 -2.43
N VAL A 49 3.85 -11.04 -2.71
CA VAL A 49 4.07 -12.43 -2.28
C VAL A 49 4.60 -12.47 -0.85
N PRO A 50 4.08 -13.32 0.05
CA PRO A 50 2.98 -14.29 -0.12
C PRO A 50 1.60 -13.77 0.33
N GLY A 51 1.43 -12.47 0.59
CA GLY A 51 0.20 -11.89 1.17
C GLY A 51 -0.99 -11.78 0.19
N ALA A 52 -0.74 -11.50 -1.08
CA ALA A 52 -1.69 -11.36 -2.16
C ALA A 52 -1.11 -11.91 -3.47
N MET A 53 -1.38 -13.18 -3.76
CA MET A 53 -0.84 -13.89 -4.91
C MET A 53 -1.87 -14.82 -5.55
N LYS A 54 -1.49 -15.43 -6.68
CA LYS A 54 -2.26 -16.51 -7.29
C LYS A 54 -1.60 -17.85 -6.99
N ASP A 55 -2.42 -18.86 -6.73
CA ASP A 55 -1.96 -20.25 -6.67
C ASP A 55 -1.71 -20.83 -8.07
N LYS A 56 -1.36 -22.11 -8.15
CA LYS A 56 -1.12 -22.80 -9.45
C LYS A 56 -2.38 -22.94 -10.31
N LYS A 57 -3.56 -22.83 -9.72
CA LYS A 57 -4.86 -22.88 -10.40
C LYS A 57 -5.32 -21.49 -10.86
N GLY A 58 -4.64 -20.43 -10.43
CA GLY A 58 -4.96 -19.04 -10.73
C GLY A 58 -5.85 -18.35 -9.68
N GLU A 59 -6.16 -19.05 -8.59
CA GLU A 59 -7.01 -18.55 -7.50
C GLU A 59 -6.24 -17.59 -6.60
N LEU A 60 -6.92 -16.52 -6.17
CA LEU A 60 -6.31 -15.56 -5.24
C LEU A 60 -6.20 -16.17 -3.84
N ILE A 61 -4.98 -16.14 -3.31
CA ILE A 61 -4.62 -16.67 -1.99
C ILE A 61 -3.66 -15.71 -1.27
N GLY A 62 -3.54 -15.91 0.04
CA GLY A 62 -2.61 -15.18 0.91
C GLY A 62 -3.34 -14.41 2.01
N LEU A 63 -2.59 -14.03 3.03
CA LEU A 63 -3.12 -13.40 4.25
C LEU A 63 -4.00 -12.18 3.95
N GLU A 64 -3.57 -11.30 3.05
CA GLU A 64 -4.30 -10.08 2.74
C GLU A 64 -5.58 -10.38 1.95
N ILE A 65 -5.56 -11.39 1.08
CA ILE A 65 -6.77 -11.84 0.40
C ILE A 65 -7.80 -12.37 1.40
N ASP A 66 -7.34 -13.14 2.39
CA ASP A 66 -8.21 -13.71 3.41
C ASP A 66 -8.76 -12.63 4.36
N ILE A 67 -7.94 -11.64 4.72
CA ILE A 67 -8.38 -10.47 5.50
C ILE A 67 -9.46 -9.69 4.72
N ALA A 68 -9.26 -9.42 3.44
CA ALA A 68 -10.22 -8.68 2.62
C ALA A 68 -11.55 -9.45 2.43
N ARG A 69 -11.47 -10.78 2.23
CA ARG A 69 -12.65 -11.67 2.19
C ARG A 69 -13.42 -11.62 3.51
N ARG A 70 -12.71 -11.75 4.64
CA ARG A 70 -13.32 -11.70 5.97
C ARG A 70 -13.99 -10.35 6.24
N LEU A 71 -13.35 -9.24 5.86
CA LEU A 71 -13.95 -7.92 5.99
C LEU A 71 -15.26 -7.81 5.20
N ALA A 72 -15.29 -8.30 3.95
CA ALA A 72 -16.51 -8.28 3.15
C ALA A 72 -17.62 -9.17 3.74
N GLU A 73 -17.25 -10.34 4.29
CA GLU A 73 -18.17 -11.24 5.00
C GLU A 73 -18.77 -10.56 6.24
N ASP A 74 -17.95 -9.94 7.09
CA ASP A 74 -18.40 -9.21 8.28
C ASP A 74 -19.30 -8.02 7.92
N MET A 75 -19.11 -7.43 6.73
CA MET A 75 -19.96 -6.37 6.17
C MET A 75 -21.24 -6.89 5.49
N GLY A 76 -21.39 -8.20 5.29
CA GLY A 76 -22.53 -8.79 4.57
C GLY A 76 -22.54 -8.50 3.06
N VAL A 77 -21.37 -8.28 2.45
CA VAL A 77 -21.22 -7.93 1.03
C VAL A 77 -20.28 -8.90 0.30
N LYS A 78 -20.29 -8.88 -1.04
CA LYS A 78 -19.29 -9.60 -1.84
C LYS A 78 -17.98 -8.82 -1.88
N VAL A 79 -16.86 -9.51 -2.10
CA VAL A 79 -15.57 -8.88 -2.39
C VAL A 79 -15.25 -8.97 -3.89
N GLU A 80 -14.76 -7.87 -4.45
CA GLU A 80 -14.21 -7.80 -5.80
C GLU A 80 -12.76 -7.30 -5.73
N PHE A 81 -11.81 -8.11 -6.18
CA PHE A 81 -10.40 -7.72 -6.22
C PHE A 81 -10.06 -7.04 -7.54
N VAL A 82 -9.71 -5.77 -7.47
CA VAL A 82 -9.32 -4.95 -8.62
C VAL A 82 -7.79 -4.98 -8.74
N PRO A 83 -7.21 -5.68 -9.74
CA PRO A 83 -5.77 -5.67 -9.97
C PRO A 83 -5.31 -4.24 -10.28
N THR A 84 -4.29 -3.75 -9.59
CA THR A 84 -3.78 -2.38 -9.78
C THR A 84 -2.29 -2.34 -9.50
N GLU A 85 -1.52 -1.82 -10.46
CA GLU A 85 -0.09 -1.57 -10.30
C GLU A 85 0.18 -0.58 -9.16
N TRP A 86 1.22 -0.86 -8.36
CA TRP A 86 1.54 -0.07 -7.17
C TRP A 86 1.71 1.42 -7.43
N SER A 87 2.41 1.79 -8.51
CA SER A 87 2.65 3.19 -8.85
C SER A 87 1.37 3.99 -9.05
N GLY A 88 0.28 3.32 -9.46
CA GLY A 88 -1.04 3.91 -9.70
C GLY A 88 -2.07 3.64 -8.60
N ILE A 89 -1.72 2.94 -7.52
CA ILE A 89 -2.72 2.41 -6.57
C ILE A 89 -3.38 3.52 -5.74
N ILE A 90 -2.60 4.48 -5.21
CA ILE A 90 -3.14 5.61 -4.46
C ILE A 90 -3.98 6.55 -5.36
N PRO A 91 -3.50 6.97 -6.55
CA PRO A 91 -4.32 7.74 -7.49
C PRO A 91 -5.62 7.02 -7.87
N SER A 92 -5.58 5.69 -8.06
CA SER A 92 -6.77 4.89 -8.40
C SER A 92 -7.78 4.81 -7.26
N LEU A 93 -7.30 4.74 -6.01
CA LEU A 93 -8.15 4.84 -4.82
C LEU A 93 -8.87 6.19 -4.77
N ILE A 94 -8.13 7.28 -4.96
CA ILE A 94 -8.65 8.65 -4.96
C ILE A 94 -9.68 8.84 -6.07
N ALA A 95 -9.42 8.29 -7.26
CA ALA A 95 -10.34 8.31 -8.40
C ALA A 95 -11.59 7.42 -8.23
N GLY A 96 -11.75 6.72 -7.10
CA GLY A 96 -12.95 5.94 -6.80
C GLY A 96 -13.05 4.59 -7.53
N LYS A 97 -11.95 4.10 -8.10
CA LYS A 97 -11.93 2.81 -8.83
C LYS A 97 -12.21 1.61 -7.91
N PHE A 98 -11.82 1.72 -6.65
CA PHE A 98 -12.07 0.75 -5.59
C PHE A 98 -12.22 1.45 -4.25
N ASP A 99 -12.65 0.75 -3.22
CA ASP A 99 -13.08 1.33 -1.93
C ASP A 99 -11.95 1.36 -0.90
N LEU A 100 -11.06 0.35 -0.93
CA LEU A 100 -9.85 0.29 -0.10
C LEU A 100 -8.67 -0.35 -0.85
N ILE A 101 -7.47 -0.16 -0.31
CA ILE A 101 -6.23 -0.79 -0.74
C ILE A 101 -5.81 -1.87 0.24
N ILE A 102 -5.46 -3.05 -0.29
CA ILE A 102 -4.71 -4.08 0.43
C ILE A 102 -3.58 -4.61 -0.49
N GLY A 103 -2.38 -4.85 0.04
CA GLY A 103 -1.20 -5.11 -0.81
C GLY A 103 0.12 -4.68 -0.20
N GLY A 104 0.36 -4.97 1.08
CA GLY A 104 1.59 -4.69 1.80
C GLY A 104 1.82 -3.21 2.08
N MET A 105 0.75 -2.41 2.24
CA MET A 105 0.88 -0.96 2.34
C MET A 105 1.35 -0.48 3.72
N THR A 106 2.64 -0.10 3.78
CA THR A 106 3.21 0.61 4.91
C THR A 106 2.55 1.98 5.10
N VAL A 107 2.15 2.27 6.34
CA VAL A 107 1.72 3.61 6.75
C VAL A 107 2.93 4.53 6.76
N THR A 108 2.86 5.61 5.97
CA THR A 108 3.90 6.65 5.92
C THR A 108 3.26 8.02 5.99
N ALA A 109 3.99 9.02 6.50
CA ALA A 109 3.49 10.40 6.55
C ALA A 109 3.10 10.91 5.15
N GLU A 110 3.93 10.65 4.14
CA GLU A 110 3.69 11.04 2.76
C GLU A 110 2.36 10.48 2.22
N ARG A 111 2.10 9.18 2.42
CA ARG A 111 0.83 8.57 2.00
C ARG A 111 -0.35 9.09 2.81
N ASN A 112 -0.16 9.34 4.11
CA ASN A 112 -1.21 9.82 5.01
C ASN A 112 -1.64 11.27 4.72
N LEU A 113 -0.84 12.04 3.97
CA LEU A 113 -1.25 13.33 3.41
C LEU A 113 -2.29 13.17 2.28
N LYS A 114 -2.34 12.02 1.62
CA LYS A 114 -3.20 11.78 0.43
C LYS A 114 -4.40 10.88 0.73
N ILE A 115 -4.22 9.89 1.59
CA ILE A 115 -5.22 8.89 1.97
C ILE A 115 -5.27 8.76 3.50
N ASN A 116 -6.25 8.03 4.01
CA ASN A 116 -6.30 7.59 5.41
C ASN A 116 -5.90 6.11 5.50
N PHE A 117 -5.60 5.65 6.71
CA PHE A 117 -5.29 4.26 7.00
C PHE A 117 -6.19 3.72 8.10
N THR A 118 -6.49 2.43 8.04
CA THR A 118 -7.02 1.70 9.20
C THR A 118 -5.98 1.61 10.31
N ASN A 119 -6.37 1.08 11.47
CA ASN A 119 -5.39 0.54 12.40
C ASN A 119 -4.53 -0.53 11.67
N PRO A 120 -3.23 -0.61 11.96
CA PRO A 120 -2.37 -1.65 11.41
C PRO A 120 -2.86 -3.04 11.81
N TYR A 121 -2.91 -3.96 10.87
CA TYR A 121 -3.32 -5.35 11.13
C TYR A 121 -2.12 -6.30 11.26
N TYR A 122 -0.92 -5.88 10.85
CA TYR A 122 0.35 -6.49 11.25
C TYR A 122 1.50 -5.49 11.15
N TYR A 123 2.64 -5.87 11.70
CA TYR A 123 3.91 -5.16 11.53
C TYR A 123 4.86 -6.04 10.74
N THR A 124 5.54 -5.44 9.76
CA THR A 124 6.61 -6.09 9.00
C THR A 124 7.96 -5.45 9.34
N GLY A 125 9.05 -6.04 8.84
CA GLY A 125 10.35 -5.41 8.79
C GLY A 125 10.90 -5.40 7.37
N GLN A 126 11.79 -4.45 7.07
CA GLN A 126 12.58 -4.46 5.82
C GLN A 126 13.71 -5.48 5.95
N GLY A 127 13.58 -6.60 5.25
CA GLY A 127 14.58 -7.67 5.20
C GLY A 127 15.46 -7.61 3.95
N LEU A 128 16.48 -8.47 3.90
CA LEU A 128 17.42 -8.56 2.78
C LEU A 128 17.47 -9.99 2.24
N LEU A 129 17.04 -10.15 0.99
CA LEU A 129 17.25 -11.35 0.18
C LEU A 129 18.59 -11.22 -0.54
N ALA A 130 19.38 -12.29 -0.63
CA ALA A 130 20.67 -12.26 -1.32
C ALA A 130 20.90 -13.48 -2.19
N ASN A 131 21.65 -13.28 -3.28
CA ASN A 131 22.18 -14.38 -4.08
C ASN A 131 23.33 -15.04 -3.32
N ARG A 132 23.25 -16.35 -3.08
CA ARG A 132 24.27 -17.07 -2.29
C ARG A 132 25.66 -16.98 -2.89
N LYS A 133 25.79 -17.23 -4.19
CA LYS A 133 27.09 -17.28 -4.88
C LYS A 133 27.77 -15.91 -4.89
N MET A 134 27.02 -14.83 -5.12
CA MET A 134 27.58 -13.47 -5.14
C MET A 134 27.94 -12.95 -3.74
N THR A 135 27.34 -13.51 -2.70
CA THR A 135 27.44 -12.97 -1.32
C THR A 135 27.97 -14.02 -0.34
N GLU A 136 28.76 -14.96 -0.84
CA GLU A 136 29.43 -15.95 0.00
C GLU A 136 30.32 -15.23 1.02
N GLY A 137 30.19 -15.62 2.30
CA GLY A 137 30.91 -14.98 3.40
C GLY A 137 30.45 -13.56 3.78
N PHE A 138 29.50 -12.95 3.08
CA PHE A 138 29.01 -11.61 3.45
C PHE A 138 28.24 -11.65 4.78
N ALA A 139 28.53 -10.66 5.63
CA ALA A 139 27.64 -10.18 6.67
C ALA A 139 26.74 -9.06 6.13
N ILE A 140 25.72 -8.66 6.91
CA ILE A 140 24.79 -7.59 6.49
C ILE A 140 25.51 -6.27 6.17
N ALA A 141 26.58 -5.95 6.90
CA ALA A 141 27.36 -4.73 6.70
C ALA A 141 28.10 -4.71 5.34
N ASP A 142 28.41 -5.88 4.78
CA ASP A 142 29.13 -5.99 3.50
C ASP A 142 28.30 -5.52 2.31
N PHE A 143 26.97 -5.39 2.46
CA PHE A 143 26.11 -4.84 1.42
C PHE A 143 26.28 -3.33 1.25
N ASN A 144 26.94 -2.62 2.17
CA ASN A 144 27.22 -1.20 2.04
C ASN A 144 28.58 -0.93 1.37
N LYS A 145 28.85 -1.56 0.22
CA LYS A 145 30.09 -1.38 -0.55
C LYS A 145 29.81 -0.91 -1.98
N PRO A 146 30.71 -0.13 -2.62
CA PRO A 146 30.51 0.40 -3.98
C PRO A 146 30.25 -0.65 -5.06
N GLU A 147 30.88 -1.82 -4.94
CA GLU A 147 30.72 -2.95 -5.86
C GLU A 147 29.37 -3.67 -5.70
N VAL A 148 28.66 -3.45 -4.59
CA VAL A 148 27.38 -4.09 -4.31
C VAL A 148 26.28 -3.40 -5.11
N THR A 149 25.46 -4.23 -5.74
CA THR A 149 24.22 -3.80 -6.39
C THR A 149 23.04 -4.44 -5.66
N LEU A 150 22.13 -3.61 -5.17
CA LEU A 150 20.87 -4.01 -4.53
C LEU A 150 19.69 -3.71 -5.45
N ALA A 151 18.66 -4.53 -5.35
CA ALA A 151 17.35 -4.26 -5.92
C ALA A 151 16.38 -3.76 -4.85
N ALA A 152 15.46 -2.89 -5.26
CA ALA A 152 14.26 -2.60 -4.50
C ALA A 152 13.14 -2.22 -5.47
N ARG A 153 11.91 -2.26 -4.98
CA ARG A 153 10.77 -1.82 -5.78
C ARG A 153 10.66 -0.29 -5.81
N LEU A 154 10.36 0.28 -6.97
CA LEU A 154 10.10 1.70 -7.15
C LEU A 154 8.86 2.12 -6.34
N GLY A 155 8.98 3.22 -5.59
CA GLY A 155 7.87 3.75 -4.76
C GLY A 155 7.55 2.94 -3.50
N TYR A 156 8.38 1.96 -3.14
CA TYR A 156 8.28 1.21 -1.88
C TYR A 156 9.17 1.80 -0.79
N THR A 157 8.77 1.60 0.45
CA THR A 157 9.56 1.96 1.64
C THR A 157 10.89 1.20 1.70
N ALA A 158 10.94 -0.01 1.14
CA ALA A 158 12.15 -0.80 0.95
C ALA A 158 13.26 -0.05 0.19
N ALA A 159 12.92 0.74 -0.82
CA ALA A 159 13.90 1.53 -1.56
C ALA A 159 14.48 2.67 -0.70
N VAL A 160 13.66 3.25 0.18
CA VAL A 160 14.10 4.26 1.15
C VAL A 160 15.04 3.63 2.19
N ALA A 161 14.65 2.47 2.74
CA ALA A 161 15.49 1.73 3.67
C ALA A 161 16.82 1.30 3.04
N ALA A 162 16.81 0.79 1.81
CA ALA A 162 18.04 0.43 1.09
C ALA A 162 19.00 1.62 0.95
N ARG A 163 18.49 2.80 0.57
CA ARG A 163 19.33 4.02 0.46
C ARG A 163 19.87 4.49 1.81
N ALA A 164 19.08 4.37 2.87
CA ALA A 164 19.47 4.82 4.20
C ALA A 164 20.54 3.91 4.82
N HIS A 165 20.40 2.58 4.68
CA HIS A 165 21.28 1.60 5.32
C HIS A 165 22.48 1.19 4.46
N PHE A 166 22.36 1.24 3.14
CA PHE A 166 23.41 0.86 2.20
C PHE A 166 23.74 2.00 1.20
N PRO A 167 24.07 3.21 1.68
CA PRO A 167 24.25 4.38 0.81
C PRO A 167 25.41 4.26 -0.20
N LYS A 168 26.36 3.34 0.02
CA LYS A 168 27.47 3.09 -0.91
C LYS A 168 27.10 2.10 -2.03
N ALA A 169 26.04 1.31 -1.86
CA ALA A 169 25.62 0.34 -2.86
C ALA A 169 24.90 1.02 -4.02
N THR A 170 25.01 0.41 -5.20
CA THR A 170 24.18 0.79 -6.35
C THR A 170 22.77 0.23 -6.15
N LEU A 171 21.75 1.09 -6.14
CA LEU A 171 20.36 0.67 -6.04
C LEU A 171 19.67 0.66 -7.41
N ARG A 172 19.28 -0.53 -7.88
CA ARG A 172 18.43 -0.73 -9.06
C ARG A 172 16.96 -0.82 -8.64
N LEU A 173 16.11 -0.03 -9.30
CA LEU A 173 14.68 0.01 -9.01
C LEU A 173 13.90 -0.77 -10.06
N PHE A 174 12.85 -1.47 -9.60
CA PHE A 174 11.98 -2.31 -10.42
C PHE A 174 10.51 -1.96 -10.20
N ASP A 175 9.68 -2.16 -11.22
CA ASP A 175 8.25 -1.84 -11.13
C ASP A 175 7.48 -2.83 -10.24
N ASN A 176 7.93 -4.09 -10.17
CA ASN A 176 7.33 -5.14 -9.36
C ASN A 176 8.38 -6.02 -8.67
N GLU A 177 7.99 -6.62 -7.55
CA GLU A 177 8.87 -7.46 -6.73
C GLU A 177 9.26 -8.79 -7.39
N PRO A 178 8.38 -9.51 -8.10
CA PRO A 178 8.77 -10.74 -8.78
C PRO A 178 9.96 -10.56 -9.74
N ALA A 179 9.97 -9.48 -10.52
CA ALA A 179 11.10 -9.16 -11.40
C ALA A 179 12.39 -8.92 -10.61
N ALA A 180 12.33 -8.15 -9.52
CA ALA A 180 13.48 -7.90 -8.65
C ALA A 180 14.04 -9.19 -8.01
N VAL A 181 13.16 -10.08 -7.53
CA VAL A 181 13.57 -11.39 -6.99
C VAL A 181 14.26 -12.24 -8.07
N GLN A 182 13.81 -12.20 -9.33
CA GLN A 182 14.49 -12.91 -10.42
C GLN A 182 15.89 -12.36 -10.70
N GLU A 183 16.13 -11.05 -10.58
CA GLU A 183 17.49 -10.49 -10.74
C GLU A 183 18.44 -11.01 -9.66
N VAL A 184 17.97 -11.10 -8.41
CA VAL A 184 18.76 -11.68 -7.32
C VAL A 184 19.03 -13.15 -7.61
N ARG A 185 17.98 -13.92 -7.95
CA ARG A 185 18.11 -15.36 -8.23
C ARG A 185 19.09 -15.66 -9.36
N ASN A 186 19.08 -14.84 -10.41
CA ASN A 186 19.94 -14.99 -11.58
C ASN A 186 21.37 -14.45 -11.36
N GLY A 187 21.67 -13.88 -10.19
CA GLY A 187 22.99 -13.32 -9.89
C GLY A 187 23.30 -12.05 -10.71
N ARG A 188 22.27 -11.29 -11.09
CA ARG A 188 22.44 -9.98 -11.75
C ARG A 188 22.53 -8.83 -10.76
N VAL A 189 22.11 -9.05 -9.53
CA VAL A 189 22.29 -8.16 -8.37
C VAL A 189 22.64 -9.02 -7.14
N HIS A 190 23.31 -8.42 -6.16
CA HIS A 190 23.78 -9.13 -4.97
C HIS A 190 22.62 -9.46 -4.03
N GLY A 191 21.63 -8.57 -3.95
CA GLY A 191 20.48 -8.76 -3.08
C GLY A 191 19.33 -7.81 -3.39
N MET A 192 18.24 -7.96 -2.63
CA MET A 192 17.04 -7.14 -2.69
C MET A 192 16.59 -6.80 -1.27
N VAL A 193 16.32 -5.52 -1.02
CA VAL A 193 15.62 -5.09 0.19
C VAL A 193 14.12 -5.09 -0.10
N SER A 194 13.34 -5.72 0.78
CA SER A 194 11.88 -5.75 0.70
C SER A 194 11.26 -6.10 2.07
N ASN A 195 9.95 -5.89 2.19
CA ASN A 195 9.15 -6.28 3.34
C ASN A 195 9.24 -7.80 3.57
N GLU A 196 9.45 -8.19 4.82
CA GLU A 196 9.17 -9.56 5.24
C GLU A 196 7.65 -9.87 5.09
N PRO A 197 7.28 -11.12 4.75
CA PRO A 197 8.15 -12.30 4.68
C PRO A 197 8.72 -12.59 3.28
N LEU A 198 8.75 -11.64 2.33
CA LEU A 198 9.18 -11.94 0.95
C LEU A 198 10.63 -12.46 0.88
N PRO A 199 11.63 -11.84 1.54
CA PRO A 199 12.99 -12.38 1.60
C PRO A 199 13.04 -13.79 2.17
N ALA A 200 12.45 -14.02 3.35
CA ALA A 200 12.44 -15.33 3.99
C ALA A 200 11.75 -16.40 3.12
N HIS A 201 10.59 -16.07 2.55
CA HIS A 201 9.83 -16.94 1.65
C HIS A 201 10.63 -17.30 0.40
N SER A 202 11.27 -16.31 -0.24
CA SER A 202 12.05 -16.52 -1.47
C SER A 202 13.29 -17.38 -1.20
N ALA A 203 13.96 -17.17 -0.07
CA ALA A 203 15.09 -18.00 0.35
C ALA A 203 14.66 -19.44 0.63
N ALA A 204 13.53 -19.66 1.30
CA ALA A 204 12.99 -20.99 1.56
C ALA A 204 12.55 -21.71 0.28
N ALA A 205 12.05 -20.98 -0.72
CA ALA A 205 11.63 -21.55 -2.00
C ALA A 205 12.79 -21.95 -2.92
N ALA A 206 13.99 -21.37 -2.73
CA ALA A 206 15.18 -21.67 -3.54
C ALA A 206 16.45 -21.66 -2.67
N PRO A 207 16.56 -22.57 -1.68
CA PRO A 207 17.61 -22.51 -0.66
C PRO A 207 19.02 -22.72 -1.22
N GLU A 208 19.18 -23.35 -2.38
CA GLU A 208 20.48 -23.52 -3.06
C GLU A 208 20.99 -22.22 -3.71
N LEU A 209 20.09 -21.29 -4.05
CA LEU A 209 20.40 -20.08 -4.81
C LEU A 209 20.33 -18.81 -3.96
N LEU A 210 19.42 -18.81 -2.98
CA LEU A 210 19.03 -17.63 -2.24
C LEU A 210 19.23 -17.84 -0.72
N LYS A 211 19.61 -16.77 -0.03
CA LYS A 211 19.61 -16.67 1.43
C LYS A 211 18.92 -15.38 1.86
N ALA A 212 18.27 -15.39 3.01
CA ALA A 212 17.73 -14.20 3.65
C ALA A 212 18.55 -13.89 4.91
N TYR A 213 18.75 -12.61 5.19
CA TYR A 213 19.37 -12.15 6.43
C TYR A 213 18.29 -11.92 7.50
N PRO A 214 18.52 -12.36 8.76
CA PRO A 214 17.54 -12.21 9.84
C PRO A 214 17.38 -10.77 10.33
N GLU A 215 18.34 -9.89 10.05
CA GLU A 215 18.31 -8.49 10.45
C GLU A 215 17.19 -7.73 9.73
N GLN A 216 16.35 -7.05 10.51
CA GLN A 216 15.36 -6.12 9.98
C GLN A 216 15.91 -4.70 10.06
N LEU A 217 15.95 -4.01 8.91
CA LEU A 217 16.51 -2.65 8.82
C LEU A 217 15.60 -1.62 9.49
N VAL A 218 14.28 -1.78 9.31
CA VAL A 218 13.23 -0.92 9.83
C VAL A 218 12.01 -1.78 10.13
N LYS A 219 11.26 -1.45 11.20
CA LYS A 219 9.94 -2.05 11.49
C LYS A 219 8.83 -1.11 10.99
N GLU A 220 7.85 -1.67 10.29
CA GLU A 220 6.84 -0.91 9.56
C GLU A 220 5.41 -1.41 9.84
N PRO A 221 4.47 -0.51 10.16
CA PRO A 221 3.06 -0.88 10.30
C PRO A 221 2.41 -1.04 8.92
N ILE A 222 1.71 -2.16 8.71
CA ILE A 222 0.93 -2.41 7.49
C ILE A 222 -0.56 -2.24 7.80
N ALA A 223 -1.24 -1.43 6.99
CA ALA A 223 -2.64 -1.09 7.16
C ALA A 223 -3.37 -1.01 5.80
N MET A 224 -4.70 -1.05 5.83
CA MET A 224 -5.50 -0.82 4.63
C MET A 224 -5.54 0.68 4.33
N GLY A 225 -5.31 1.05 3.08
CA GLY A 225 -5.46 2.43 2.62
C GLY A 225 -6.90 2.72 2.23
N VAL A 226 -7.47 3.83 2.69
CA VAL A 226 -8.84 4.26 2.35
C VAL A 226 -8.84 5.72 1.93
N ARG A 227 -9.80 6.12 1.09
CA ARG A 227 -9.94 7.54 0.70
C ARG A 227 -10.10 8.40 1.95
N LYS A 228 -9.60 9.64 1.89
CA LYS A 228 -10.02 10.66 2.85
C LYS A 228 -11.52 10.90 2.70
N GLY A 229 -12.22 10.93 3.81
CA GLY A 229 -13.61 11.32 3.95
C GLY A 229 -13.68 12.63 4.72
#